data_AF-A0A355BI44-F1
#
_entry.id   AF-A0A355BI44-F1
#
_cell.length_a   1.000
_cell.length_b   1.000
_cell.length_c   1.000
_cell.angle_alpha   90.00
_cell.angle_beta   90.00
_cell.angle_gamma   90.00
#
_symmetry.space_group_name_H-M   'P 1'
#
loop_
_entity.id
_entity.type
_entity.pdbx_description
1 polymer ?
#
loop_
_entity_poly.entity_id
_entity_poly.type
_entity_poly.pdbx_seq_one_letter_code
_entity_poly.pdbx_strand_id
1 'polypeptide(L)'
;SIMVNAALEAGAEVREVVFHKFSPQGVSGVVVISESHLAIHSWPELGYAAVDVFTCGDRVNPWDACNYITKHFQAQDMTATEVDRGIIDMPRQQVV
;
A
#
# COMPACT_ATOMS: atom_id res chain seq x y z
N SER A 1 3.29 11.68 7.09
CA SER A 1 3.00 10.30 7.53
C SER A 1 3.75 9.37 6.58
N ILE A 2 4.42 8.31 7.07
CA ILE A 2 5.20 7.39 6.21
C ILE A 2 4.31 6.81 5.11
N MET A 3 3.10 6.36 5.45
CA MET A 3 2.16 5.78 4.48
C MET A 3 1.68 6.77 3.40
N VAL A 4 1.42 8.03 3.78
CA VAL A 4 1.01 9.06 2.81
C VAL A 4 2.15 9.36 1.85
N ASN A 5 3.37 9.49 2.36
CA ASN A 5 4.54 9.73 1.52
C ASN A 5 4.85 8.52 0.63
N ALA A 6 4.64 7.29 1.12
CA ALA A 6 4.79 6.08 0.31
C ALA A 6 3.82 6.05 -0.88
N ALA A 7 2.56 6.46 -0.67
CA ALA A 7 1.59 6.58 -1.76
C ALA A 7 2.04 7.63 -2.79
N LEU A 8 2.53 8.80 -2.33
CA LEU A 8 3.04 9.86 -3.21
C LEU A 8 4.30 9.44 -3.96
N GLU A 9 5.21 8.71 -3.32
CA GLU A 9 6.43 8.18 -3.93
C GLU A 9 6.10 7.20 -5.07
N ALA A 10 5.10 6.35 -4.87
CA ALA A 10 4.60 5.46 -5.92
C ALA A 10 3.88 6.20 -7.06
N GLY A 11 3.70 7.52 -6.97
CA GLY A 11 2.98 8.33 -7.94
C GLY A 11 1.45 8.26 -7.81
N ALA A 12 0.93 7.77 -6.68
CA ALA A 12 -0.50 7.68 -6.44
C ALA A 12 -1.09 9.03 -5.98
N GLU A 13 -2.36 9.25 -6.33
CA GLU A 13 -3.13 10.41 -5.87
C GLU A 13 -3.92 10.06 -4.62
N VAL A 14 -3.59 10.71 -3.50
CA VAL A 14 -4.25 10.49 -2.20
C VAL A 14 -5.62 11.17 -2.16
N ARG A 15 -6.65 10.41 -1.75
CA ARG A 15 -8.04 10.86 -1.63
C ARG A 15 -8.46 11.09 -0.19
N GLU A 16 -8.16 10.14 0.69
CA GLU A 16 -8.55 10.18 2.10
C GLU A 16 -7.48 9.50 2.96
N VAL A 17 -7.36 9.94 4.21
CA VAL A 17 -6.39 9.41 5.16
C VAL A 17 -7.06 9.24 6.51
N VAL A 18 -7.11 8.01 7.02
CA VAL A 18 -7.67 7.69 8.33
C VAL A 18 -6.67 6.88 9.14
N PHE A 19 -6.41 7.31 10.37
CA PHE A 19 -5.54 6.59 11.31
C PHE A 19 -6.20 6.50 12.68
N HIS A 20 -6.08 5.35 13.31
CA HIS A 20 -6.47 5.11 14.70
C HIS A 20 -5.26 4.61 15.48
N LYS A 21 -4.94 5.32 16.57
CA LYS A 21 -3.91 4.91 17.52
C LYS A 21 -4.57 4.14 18.66
N PHE A 22 -4.07 2.95 18.95
CA PHE A 22 -4.53 2.14 20.08
C PHE A 22 -3.74 2.47 21.35
N SER A 23 -4.36 2.13 22.49
CA SER A 23 -3.74 2.17 23.80
C SER A 23 -3.42 0.73 24.25
N PRO A 24 -2.22 0.43 24.77
CA PRO A 24 -1.14 1.37 25.08
C PRO A 24 -0.31 1.82 23.87
N GLN A 25 -0.34 1.08 22.77
CA GLN A 25 0.46 1.35 21.57
C GLN A 25 -0.16 0.66 20.34
N GLY A 26 0.46 0.86 19.18
CA GLY A 26 -0.02 0.33 17.90
C GLY A 26 -0.91 1.33 17.16
N VAL A 27 -0.97 1.13 15.85
CA VAL A 27 -1.71 1.99 14.91
C VAL A 27 -2.31 1.14 13.81
N SER A 28 -3.58 1.39 13.50
CA SER A 28 -4.21 1.00 12.23
C SER A 28 -4.41 2.24 11.37
N GLY A 29 -4.20 2.15 10.07
CA GLY A 29 -4.51 3.25 9.17
C GLY A 29 -4.66 2.85 7.72
N VAL A 30 -5.38 3.68 6.98
CA VAL A 30 -5.64 3.52 5.57
C VAL A 30 -5.43 4.86 4.86
N VAL A 31 -4.72 4.81 3.75
CA VAL A 31 -4.59 5.89 2.77
C VAL A 31 -5.35 5.44 1.54
N VAL A 32 -6.51 6.05 1.31
CA VAL A 32 -7.32 5.80 0.11
C VAL A 32 -6.67 6.55 -1.04
N ILE A 33 -6.44 5.85 -2.15
CA ILE A 33 -5.94 6.43 -3.40
C ILE A 33 -6.98 6.21 -4.51
N SER A 34 -6.78 6.80 -5.69
CA SER A 34 -7.68 6.58 -6.83
C SER A 34 -7.85 5.09 -7.13
N GLU A 35 -9.05 4.55 -6.83
CA GLU A 35 -9.50 3.18 -7.12
C GLU A 35 -8.89 2.04 -6.26
N SER A 36 -8.07 2.35 -5.26
CA SER A 36 -7.43 1.34 -4.39
C SER A 36 -6.99 1.93 -3.04
N HIS A 37 -6.01 1.35 -2.35
CA HIS A 37 -5.57 1.83 -1.02
C HIS A 37 -4.18 1.34 -0.61
N LEU A 38 -3.58 2.05 0.34
CA LEU A 38 -2.52 1.51 1.18
C LEU A 38 -3.06 1.36 2.62
N ALA A 39 -2.90 0.21 3.24
CA ALA A 39 -3.32 -0.04 4.62
C ALA A 39 -2.15 -0.52 5.48
N ILE A 40 -2.21 -0.23 6.78
CA ILE A 40 -1.20 -0.66 7.75
C ILE A 40 -1.83 -1.00 9.09
N HIS A 41 -1.29 -2.05 9.71
CA HIS A 41 -1.50 -2.41 11.11
C HIS A 41 -0.14 -2.64 11.77
N SER A 42 0.12 -2.01 12.92
CA SER A 42 1.40 -2.13 13.62
C SER A 42 1.27 -2.63 15.05
N TRP A 43 2.23 -3.48 15.45
CA TRP A 43 2.42 -4.05 16.78
C TRP A 43 3.84 -3.72 17.28
N PRO A 44 4.05 -2.54 17.88
CA PRO A 44 5.37 -2.10 18.30
C PRO A 44 6.06 -3.05 19.30
N GLU A 45 5.30 -3.78 20.10
CA GLU A 45 5.79 -4.77 21.07
C GLU A 45 6.46 -5.97 20.41
N LEU A 46 6.15 -6.21 19.13
CA LEU A 46 6.74 -7.25 18.31
C LEU A 46 7.75 -6.67 17.29
N GLY A 47 7.88 -5.35 17.20
CA GLY A 47 8.62 -4.70 16.11
C GLY A 47 8.04 -5.02 14.73
N TYR A 48 6.73 -5.28 14.63
CA TYR A 48 6.08 -5.80 13.43
C TYR A 48 5.03 -4.83 12.87
N ALA A 49 4.91 -4.81 11.54
CA ALA A 49 3.79 -4.18 10.85
C ALA A 49 3.32 -5.07 9.69
N ALA A 50 2.01 -5.19 9.54
CA ALA A 50 1.37 -5.74 8.35
C ALA A 50 0.95 -4.58 7.45
N VAL A 51 1.27 -4.67 6.16
CA VAL A 51 1.03 -3.60 5.19
C VAL A 51 0.42 -4.20 3.93
N ASP A 52 -0.64 -3.56 3.44
CA ASP A 52 -1.23 -3.83 2.14
C ASP A 52 -0.96 -2.63 1.23
N VAL A 53 -0.34 -2.86 0.09
CA VAL A 53 -0.17 -1.86 -0.98
C VAL A 53 -0.96 -2.34 -2.18
N PHE A 54 -2.12 -1.72 -2.41
CA PHE A 54 -2.95 -2.00 -3.57
C PHE A 54 -3.00 -0.75 -4.44
N THR A 55 -2.50 -0.85 -5.66
CA THR A 55 -2.48 0.22 -6.68
C THR A 55 -3.27 -0.19 -7.91
N CYS A 56 -3.66 0.77 -8.74
CA CYS A 56 -4.35 0.55 -10.00
C CYS A 56 -3.60 1.24 -11.14
N GLY A 57 -3.59 0.62 -12.32
CA GLY A 57 -3.01 1.13 -13.56
C GLY A 57 -1.48 1.03 -13.66
N ASP A 58 -0.96 1.17 -14.88
CA ASP A 58 0.44 0.88 -15.21
C ASP A 58 1.43 1.99 -14.81
N ARG A 59 0.93 3.10 -14.25
CA ARG A 59 1.73 4.27 -13.89
C ARG A 59 2.21 4.26 -12.43
N VAL A 60 1.63 3.39 -11.61
CA VAL A 60 1.89 3.35 -10.16
C VAL A 60 2.48 1.99 -9.82
N ASN A 61 3.77 1.97 -9.47
CA ASN A 61 4.45 0.75 -9.07
C ASN A 61 4.29 0.52 -7.55
N PRO A 62 3.60 -0.55 -7.11
CA PRO A 62 3.39 -0.81 -5.68
C PRO A 62 4.71 -1.02 -4.91
N TRP A 63 5.75 -1.50 -5.59
CA TRP A 63 7.06 -1.72 -4.97
C TRP A 63 7.75 -0.43 -4.52
N ASP A 64 7.47 0.71 -5.15
CA ASP A 64 8.03 2.00 -4.73
C ASP A 64 7.49 2.40 -3.36
N ALA A 65 6.20 2.18 -3.12
CA ALA A 65 5.59 2.37 -1.80
C ALA A 65 6.15 1.37 -0.78
N CYS A 66 6.24 0.07 -1.11
CA CYS A 66 6.82 -0.95 -0.22
C CYS A 66 8.24 -0.59 0.20
N ASN A 67 9.10 -0.23 -0.75
CA ASN A 67 10.50 0.15 -0.50
C ASN A 67 10.59 1.43 0.34
N TYR A 68 9.74 2.43 0.07
CA TYR A 68 9.66 3.63 0.89
C TYR A 68 9.30 3.30 2.34
N ILE A 69 8.27 2.47 2.55
CA ILE A 69 7.81 2.07 3.89
C ILE A 69 8.94 1.33 4.62
N THR A 70 9.53 0.30 4.02
CA THR A 70 10.62 -0.50 4.59
C THR A 70 11.81 0.37 5.01
N LYS A 71 12.23 1.29 4.15
CA LYS A 71 13.33 2.24 4.45
C LYS A 71 13.02 3.12 5.65
N HIS A 72 11.82 3.69 5.73
CA HIS A 72 11.48 4.66 6.78
C HIS A 72 11.03 4.01 8.09
N PHE A 73 10.55 2.78 8.07
CA PHE A 73 10.38 1.95 9.26
C PHE A 73 11.70 1.37 9.78
N GLN A 74 12.79 1.50 9.01
CA GLN A 74 14.08 0.87 9.31
C GLN A 74 13.94 -0.66 9.53
N ALA A 75 13.00 -1.26 8.81
CA ALA A 75 12.73 -2.70 8.90
C ALA A 75 13.98 -3.46 8.44
N GLN A 76 14.39 -4.44 9.25
CA GLN A 76 15.55 -5.28 8.92
C GLN A 76 15.20 -6.33 7.87
N ASP A 77 13.93 -6.76 7.86
CA ASP A 77 13.39 -7.76 6.96
C ASP A 77 12.04 -7.30 6.39
N MET A 78 11.79 -7.61 5.12
CA MET A 78 10.51 -7.42 4.45
C MET A 78 10.19 -8.68 3.65
N THR A 79 9.01 -9.26 3.91
CA THR A 79 8.44 -10.33 3.10
C THR A 79 7.20 -9.80 2.41
N ALA A 80 7.14 -9.92 1.09
CA ALA A 80 6.03 -9.43 0.29
C ALA A 80 5.61 -10.46 -0.75
N THR A 81 4.31 -10.51 -1.03
CA THR A 81 3.71 -11.31 -2.11
C THR A 81 2.87 -10.37 -2.96
N GLU A 82 3.09 -10.41 -4.27
CA GLU A 82 2.33 -9.63 -5.24
C GLU A 82 1.23 -10.49 -5.86
N VAL A 83 0.04 -9.89 -6.05
CA VAL A 83 -1.13 -10.55 -6.63
C VAL A 83 -1.78 -9.60 -7.62
N ASP A 84 -1.81 -9.99 -8.89
CA ASP A 84 -2.57 -9.28 -9.92
C ASP A 84 -4.07 -9.34 -9.62
N ARG A 85 -4.74 -8.20 -9.70
CA ARG A 85 -6.17 -8.05 -9.43
C ARG A 85 -6.89 -7.64 -10.70
N GLY A 86 -8.13 -8.11 -10.86
CA GLY A 86 -8.97 -7.72 -12.01
C GLY A 86 -8.55 -8.34 -13.34
N ILE A 87 -8.03 -9.57 -13.32
CA ILE A 87 -7.76 -10.34 -14.55
C ILE A 87 -9.10 -10.69 -15.21
N ILE A 88 -9.51 -9.88 -16.20
CA ILE A 88 -10.70 -10.11 -17.00
C ILE A 88 -10.24 -10.65 -18.35
N ASP A 89 -10.60 -11.90 -18.66
CA ASP A 89 -10.46 -12.48 -19.99
C ASP A 89 -11.45 -11.81 -20.95
N MET A 90 -11.10 -10.64 -21.46
CA MET A 90 -11.86 -9.99 -22.52
C MET A 90 -11.48 -10.66 -23.87
N PRO A 91 -12.43 -11.29 -24.59
CA PRO A 91 -12.14 -11.74 -25.95
C PRO A 91 -11.74 -10.53 -26.79
N ARG A 92 -10.58 -10.60 -27.47
CA ARG A 92 -10.17 -9.58 -28.45
C ARG A 92 -11.33 -9.39 -29.42
N GLN A 93 -11.96 -8.22 -29.42
CA GLN A 93 -12.80 -7.80 -30.54
C GLN A 93 -11.90 -7.83 -31.79
N GLN A 94 -12.13 -8.80 -32.67
CA GLN A 94 -11.63 -8.72 -34.03
C GLN A 94 -12.25 -7.47 -34.64
N VAL A 95 -11.41 -6.47 -34.86
CA VAL A 95 -11.77 -5.33 -35.71
C VAL A 95 -11.92 -5.92 -37.11
N VAL A 96 -13.17 -5.99 -37.58
CA VAL A 96 -13.53 -6.21 -38.99
C VAL A 96 -13.10 -5.03 -39.85
#